data_AF-A0A8X6P3Y3-F1
#
_entry.id   AF-A0A8X6P3Y3-F1
#
_cell.length_a   1.000
_cell.length_b   1.000
_cell.length_c   1.000
_cell.angle_alpha   90.00
_cell.angle_beta   90.00
_cell.angle_gamma   90.00
#
_symmetry.space_group_name_H-M   'P 1'
#
loop_
_entity.id
_entity.type
_entity.pdbx_description
1 polymer ?
#
loop_
_entity_poly.entity_id
_entity_poly.type
_entity_poly.pdbx_seq_one_letter_code
_entity_poly.pdbx_strand_id
1 'polypeptide(L)'
;MLHILRLVSTCEFAEKENELIRDRIILGTKDSGLQERLLRENNLGLENAIEIVRADEASLEQKRNMKYDTATVNFVKKKENQNRHNMSTKVVTI
;
A
#
# COMPACT_ATOMS: atom_id res chain seq x y z
N MET A 1 15.54 2.44 10.62
CA MET A 1 15.77 3.82 10.13
C MET A 1 15.90 4.86 11.25
N LEU A 2 15.18 4.73 12.37
CA LEU A 2 15.19 5.70 13.50
C LEU A 2 16.54 5.97 14.19
N HIS A 3 17.53 5.08 14.08
CA HIS A 3 18.84 5.28 14.72
C HIS A 3 19.69 6.39 14.08
N ILE A 4 19.44 6.74 12.82
CA ILE A 4 20.23 7.74 12.08
C ILE A 4 19.89 9.16 12.58
N LEU A 5 18.61 9.46 12.79
CA LEU A 5 18.15 10.78 13.26
C LEU A 5 18.81 11.18 14.58
N ARG A 6 18.98 10.22 15.50
CA ARG A 6 19.57 10.45 16.82
C ARG A 6 21.09 10.70 16.78
N LEU A 7 21.79 10.14 15.80
CA LEU A 7 23.24 10.31 15.67
C LEU A 7 23.60 11.63 14.99
N VAL A 8 22.74 12.09 14.08
CA VAL A 8 22.98 13.35 13.39
C VAL A 8 22.67 14.56 14.27
N SER A 9 21.64 14.48 15.13
CA SER A 9 21.30 15.55 16.09
C SER A 9 22.41 15.92 17.08
N THR A 10 23.46 15.11 17.20
CA THR A 10 24.61 15.35 18.09
C THR A 10 25.84 15.90 17.36
N CYS A 11 25.75 16.19 16.07
CA CYS A 11 26.90 16.58 15.26
C CYS A 11 26.62 17.92 14.57
N GLU A 12 27.55 18.87 14.71
CA GLU A 12 27.42 20.28 14.29
C GLU A 12 27.48 20.46 12.76
N PHE A 13 26.59 19.79 12.02
CA PHE A 13 26.53 19.87 10.55
C PHE A 13 25.80 21.14 10.05
N ALA A 14 25.38 22.02 10.96
CA ALA A 14 24.79 23.33 10.69
C ALA A 14 23.74 23.27 9.55
N GLU A 15 23.90 24.09 8.52
CA GLU A 15 22.93 24.26 7.42
C GLU A 15 22.75 23.01 6.54
N LYS A 16 23.66 22.02 6.61
CA LYS A 16 23.62 20.81 5.75
C LYS A 16 23.20 19.55 6.48
N GLU A 17 22.83 19.65 7.76
CA GLU A 17 22.40 18.50 8.56
C GLU A 17 21.29 17.72 7.85
N ASN A 18 20.25 18.42 7.39
CA ASN A 18 19.10 17.83 6.72
C ASN A 18 19.46 17.14 5.40
N GLU A 19 20.39 17.70 4.62
CA GLU A 19 20.88 17.11 3.38
C GLU A 19 21.62 15.80 3.66
N LEU A 20 22.50 15.80 4.67
CA LEU A 20 23.27 14.60 5.05
C LEU A 20 22.36 13.49 5.59
N ILE A 21 21.35 13.83 6.39
CA ILE A 21 20.38 12.83 6.88
C ILE A 21 19.61 12.24 5.70
N ARG A 22 19.13 13.08 4.78
CA ARG A 22 18.42 12.63 3.59
C ARG A 22 19.29 11.69 2.75
N ASP A 23 20.53 12.07 2.47
CA ASP A 23 21.44 11.25 1.68
C ASP A 23 21.72 9.91 2.38
N ARG A 24 21.81 9.91 3.71
CA ARG A 24 21.92 8.68 4.50
C ARG A 24 20.67 7.81 4.43
N ILE A 25 19.47 8.39 4.37
CA ILE A 25 18.22 7.67 4.16
C ILE A 25 18.22 7.00 2.78
N ILE A 26 18.57 7.75 1.72
CA ILE A 26 18.58 7.24 0.34
C ILE A 26 19.60 6.11 0.19
N LEU A 27 20.85 6.33 0.62
CA LEU A 27 21.92 5.33 0.53
C LEU A 27 21.71 4.15 1.49
N GLY A 28 21.02 4.37 2.61
CA GLY A 28 20.71 3.35 3.61
C GLY A 28 19.46 2.52 3.29
N THR A 29 18.67 2.92 2.30
CA THR A 29 17.47 2.19 1.87
C THR A 29 17.87 0.92 1.13
N LYS A 30 17.38 -0.23 1.60
CA LYS A 30 17.67 -1.55 0.99
C LYS A 30 16.77 -1.87 -0.19
N ASP A 31 15.56 -1.35 -0.20
CA ASP A 31 14.61 -1.57 -1.29
C ASP A 31 14.98 -0.68 -2.48
N SER A 32 15.41 -1.29 -3.58
CA SER A 32 15.87 -0.56 -4.76
C SER A 32 14.76 0.27 -5.41
N GLY A 33 13.49 -0.18 -5.31
CA GLY A 33 12.34 0.55 -5.85
C GLY A 33 12.03 1.82 -5.06
N LEU A 34 12.07 1.74 -3.73
CA LEU A 34 11.94 2.89 -2.82
C LEU A 34 13.11 3.85 -3.00
N GLN A 35 14.33 3.33 -3.15
CA GLN A 35 15.50 4.15 -3.42
C GLN A 35 15.37 4.90 -4.76
N GLU A 36 14.92 4.23 -5.82
CA GLU A 36 14.65 4.87 -7.11
C GLU A 36 13.57 5.95 -7.00
N ARG A 37 12.48 5.69 -6.25
CA ARG A 37 11.41 6.66 -6.01
C ARG A 37 11.92 7.90 -5.29
N LEU A 38 12.74 7.74 -4.25
CA LEU A 38 13.35 8.86 -3.54
C LEU A 38 14.28 9.67 -4.46
N LEU A 39 15.08 9.02 -5.30
CA LEU A 39 15.97 9.69 -6.25
C LEU A 39 15.24 10.43 -7.39
N ARG A 40 13.98 10.07 -7.65
CA ARG A 40 13.15 10.71 -8.68
C ARG A 40 12.45 11.98 -8.18
N GLU A 41 12.30 12.14 -6.86
CA GLU A 41 11.64 13.30 -6.28
C GLU A 41 12.49 14.57 -6.47
N ASN A 42 11.89 15.59 -7.10
CA ASN A 42 12.53 16.88 -7.29
C ASN A 42 12.58 17.64 -5.96
N ASN A 43 13.74 18.21 -5.62
CA ASN A 43 13.94 18.97 -4.38
C ASN A 43 13.52 18.18 -3.13
N LEU A 44 13.87 16.89 -3.06
CA LEU A 44 13.56 16.05 -1.91
C LEU A 44 14.17 16.65 -0.63
N GLY A 45 13.31 17.14 0.26
CA GLY A 45 13.67 17.57 1.62
C GLY A 45 13.66 16.41 2.60
N LEU A 46 14.23 16.62 3.79
CA LEU A 46 14.30 15.59 4.83
C LEU A 46 12.91 15.10 5.27
N GLU A 47 11.98 16.01 5.53
CA GLU A 47 10.62 15.66 5.95
C GLU A 47 9.88 14.83 4.91
N ASN A 48 9.93 15.25 3.64
CA ASN A 48 9.34 14.48 2.54
C ASN A 48 9.98 13.09 2.40
N ALA A 49 11.30 12.97 2.55
CA ALA A 49 11.97 11.67 2.54
C ALA A 49 11.46 10.76 3.67
N ILE A 50 11.29 11.30 4.88
CA ILE A 50 10.74 10.57 6.02
C ILE A 50 9.29 10.14 5.75
N GLU A 51 8.46 11.02 5.20
CA GLU A 51 7.06 10.71 4.87
C GLU A 51 6.95 9.61 3.82
N ILE A 52 7.73 9.69 2.73
CA ILE A 52 7.74 8.68 1.67
C ILE A 52 8.11 7.32 2.24
N VAL A 53 9.16 7.24 3.05
CA VAL A 53 9.58 5.97 3.63
C VAL A 53 8.53 5.43 4.59
N ARG A 54 7.97 6.27 5.48
CA ARG A 54 6.91 5.83 6.41
C ARG A 54 5.67 5.34 5.66
N ALA A 55 5.28 6.03 4.59
CA ALA A 55 4.16 5.61 3.74
C ALA A 55 4.44 4.27 3.05
N ASP A 56 5.68 4.03 2.63
CA ASP A 56 6.09 2.75 2.04
C ASP A 56 6.04 1.61 3.06
N GLU A 57 6.57 1.83 4.27
CA GLU A 57 6.51 0.87 5.39
C GLU A 57 5.05 0.51 5.74
N ALA A 58 4.19 1.52 5.89
CA ALA A 58 2.77 1.32 6.16
C ALA A 58 2.05 0.58 5.01
N SER A 59 2.40 0.90 3.76
CA SER A 59 1.85 0.23 2.58
C SER A 59 2.24 -1.24 2.52
N LEU A 60 3.47 -1.58 2.91
CA LEU A 60 3.95 -2.97 2.98
C LEU A 60 3.22 -3.77 4.06
N GLU A 61 2.96 -3.16 5.22
CA GLU A 61 2.17 -3.77 6.28
C GLU A 61 0.72 -4.01 5.84
N GLN A 62 0.07 -3.00 5.26
CA GLN A 62 -1.29 -3.14 4.72
C GLN A 62 -1.37 -4.22 3.64
N LYS A 63 -0.41 -4.26 2.71
CA LYS A 63 -0.32 -5.32 1.69
C LYS A 63 -0.15 -6.71 2.30
N ARG A 64 0.60 -6.84 3.41
CA ARG A 64 0.70 -8.11 4.15
C ARG A 64 -0.65 -8.51 4.73
N ASN A 65 -1.33 -7.60 5.43
CA ASN A 65 -2.62 -7.88 6.06
C ASN A 65 -3.69 -8.28 5.02
N MET A 66 -3.74 -7.57 3.89
CA MET A 66 -4.63 -7.93 2.77
C MET A 66 -4.38 -9.33 2.21
N LYS A 67 -3.12 -9.79 2.15
CA LYS A 67 -2.82 -11.17 1.72
C LYS A 67 -3.40 -12.20 2.68
N TYR A 68 -3.42 -11.93 3.99
CA TYR A 68 -4.02 -12.84 4.97
C TYR A 68 -5.55 -12.82 4.92
N ASP A 69 -6.16 -11.66 4.63
CA ASP A 69 -7.63 -11.51 4.57
C ASP A 69 -8.28 -12.12 3.30
N THR A 70 -7.51 -12.50 2.30
CA THR A 70 -8.04 -13.24 1.13
C THR A 70 -8.50 -14.68 1.44
N ALA A 71 -8.33 -15.17 2.68
CA ALA A 71 -8.59 -16.56 3.04
C ALA A 71 -10.07 -16.95 3.24
N THR A 72 -11.04 -16.03 3.31
CA THR A 72 -12.44 -16.42 3.58
C THR A 72 -13.48 -15.48 2.94
N VAL A 73 -13.61 -15.51 1.62
CA VAL A 73 -14.75 -14.86 0.94
C VAL A 73 -15.97 -15.80 0.92
N ASN A 74 -17.06 -15.42 1.59
CA ASN A 74 -18.30 -16.20 1.60
C ASN A 74 -19.07 -16.05 0.28
N PHE A 75 -19.26 -17.14 -0.45
CA PHE A 75 -20.04 -17.15 -1.69
C PHE A 75 -21.55 -17.15 -1.38
N VAL A 76 -22.28 -16.14 -1.87
CA VAL A 76 -23.75 -16.10 -1.77
C VAL A 76 -24.37 -16.61 -3.06
N LYS A 77 -24.93 -17.83 -3.04
CA LYS A 77 -25.79 -18.34 -4.12
C LYS A 77 -27.14 -17.62 -4.09
N LYS A 78 -27.46 -16.83 -5.12
CA LYS A 78 -28.80 -16.30 -5.35
C LYS A 78 -29.73 -17.48 -5.68
N LYS A 79 -30.73 -17.77 -4.83
CA LYS A 79 -31.78 -18.75 -5.14
C LYS A 79 -32.74 -18.13 -6.15
N GLU A 80 -32.80 -18.69 -7.35
CA GLU A 80 -33.86 -18.37 -8.31
C GLU A 80 -35.18 -18.96 -7.81
N ASN A 81 -36.15 -18.09 -7.57
CA ASN A 81 -37.48 -18.47 -7.11
C ASN A 81 -38.28 -19.02 -8.30
N GLN A 82 -38.36 -20.34 -8.44
CA GLN A 82 -39.27 -20.99 -9.39
C GLN A 82 -40.72 -20.82 -8.91
N ASN A 83 -41.34 -19.70 -9.27
CA ASN A 83 -42.75 -19.49 -9.00
C ASN A 83 -43.57 -20.20 -10.10
N ARG A 84 -44.28 -21.25 -9.69
CA ARG A 84 -45.24 -22.01 -10.48
C ARG A 84 -46.31 -21.06 -11.05
N HIS A 85 -46.55 -21.13 -12.36
CA HIS A 85 -47.87 -20.78 -12.91
C HIS A 85 -48.32 -21.88 -13.87
N ASN A 86 -49.23 -22.69 -13.36
CA ASN A 86 -50.02 -23.64 -14.11
C ASN A 86 -51.10 -22.84 -14.84
N MET A 87 -51.05 -22.78 -16.18
CA MET A 87 -52.21 -22.35 -16.98
C MET A 87 -52.44 -23.37 -18.08
N SER A 88 -53.43 -24.22 -17.83
CA SER A 88 -54.08 -25.08 -18.81
C SER A 88 -54.61 -24.21 -19.94
N THR A 89 -54.22 -24.48 -21.18
CA THR A 89 -55.01 -24.11 -22.36
C THR A 89 -55.03 -25.31 -23.29
N LYS A 90 -56.18 -25.99 -23.30
CA LYS A 90 -56.54 -26.95 -24.33
C LYS A 90 -56.71 -26.20 -25.65
N VAL A 91 -56.00 -26.61 -26.71
CA VAL A 91 -56.50 -26.49 -28.08
C VAL A 91 -56.12 -27.75 -28.86
N VAL A 92 -57.09 -28.20 -29.62
CA VAL A 92 -57.33 -29.51 -30.24
C VAL A 92 -56.85 -29.51 -31.70
N THR A 93 -56.31 -30.65 -32.16
CA THR A 93 -56.32 -31.22 -33.55
C THR A 93 -55.65 -30.38 -34.66
N ILE A 94 -54.74 -30.94 -35.46
CA ILE A 94 -54.93 -32.04 -36.45
C ILE A 94 -53.75 -32.99 -36.47
#